data_AF-A0A8E0TTN4-F1
#
_entry.id   AF-A0A8E0TTN4-F1
#
_cell.length_a   1.000
_cell.length_b   1.000
_cell.length_c   1.000
_cell.angle_alpha   90.00
_cell.angle_beta   90.00
_cell.angle_gamma   90.00
#
_symmetry.space_group_name_H-M   'P 1'
#
loop_
_entity.id
_entity.type
_entity.pdbx_description
1 polymer ?
#
loop_
_entity_poly.entity_id
_entity_poly.type
_entity_poly.pdbx_seq_one_letter_code
_entity_poly.pdbx_strand_id
1 'polypeptide(L)' 'MRLWLTPDARITYRLSGTGARGATLRVYVERFEAPSGAIDAPVAEALSALSAAAAEAARIVERLDRTAPSTIT' A
#
# COMPACT_ATOMS: atom_id res chain seq x y z
N MET A 1 -4.46 -10.67 -1.90
CA MET A 1 -3.76 -11.04 -0.65
C MET A 1 -4.01 -9.96 0.39
N ARG A 2 -4.11 -10.31 1.68
CA ARG A 2 -4.31 -9.34 2.76
C ARG A 2 -3.35 -9.64 3.91
N LEU A 3 -2.71 -8.61 4.44
CA LEU A 3 -1.80 -8.66 5.58
C LEU A 3 -2.37 -7.80 6.70
N TRP A 4 -2.36 -8.35 7.92
CA TRP A 4 -2.69 -7.63 9.14
C TRP A 4 -1.40 -7.42 9.92
N LEU A 5 -1.18 -6.19 10.38
CA LEU A 5 0.04 -5.71 11.00
C LEU A 5 -0.30 -5.11 12.36
N THR A 6 0.60 -5.26 13.31
CA THR A 6 0.45 -4.72 14.65
C THR A 6 1.27 -3.43 14.80
N PRO A 7 0.73 -2.40 15.50
CA PRO A 7 -0.66 -2.24 15.92
C PRO A 7 -1.56 -1.74 14.76
N ASP A 8 -2.73 -2.38 14.60
CA ASP A 8 -3.89 -1.99 13.77
C ASP A 8 -3.60 -1.38 12.39
N ALA A 9 -2.71 -2.00 11.62
CA ALA A 9 -2.46 -1.66 10.23
C ALA A 9 -2.82 -2.81 9.29
N ARG A 10 -3.13 -2.47 8.03
CA ARG A 10 -3.55 -3.45 7.03
C ARG A 10 -3.05 -3.09 5.64
N ILE A 11 -2.59 -4.11 4.93
CA ILE A 11 -2.22 -3.99 3.52
C ILE A 11 -3.05 -4.99 2.71
N THR A 12 -3.68 -4.53 1.64
CA THR A 12 -4.43 -5.39 0.71
C THR A 12 -3.91 -5.25 -0.71
N TYR A 13 -3.57 -6.36 -1.33
CA TYR A 13 -3.14 -6.45 -2.72
C TYR A 13 -4.25 -7.07 -3.58
N ARG A 14 -4.61 -6.39 -4.67
CA ARG A 14 -5.54 -6.90 -5.68
C ARG A 14 -4.92 -6.80 -7.06
N LEU A 15 -4.69 -7.95 -7.69
CA LEU A 15 -4.33 -8.02 -9.09
C LEU A 15 -5.60 -8.08 -9.94
N SER A 16 -5.66 -7.31 -11.02
CA SER A 16 -6.79 -7.29 -11.95
C SER A 16 -6.31 -7.16 -13.39
N GLY A 17 -7.13 -7.60 -14.34
CA GLY A 17 -6.87 -7.40 -15.77
C GLY A 17 -5.74 -8.27 -16.34
N THR A 18 -5.67 -9.55 -16.02
CA THR A 18 -4.62 -10.47 -16.54
C THR A 18 -4.78 -10.84 -18.03
N GLY A 19 -5.39 -9.97 -18.83
CA GLY A 19 -5.61 -10.18 -20.27
C GLY A 19 -4.44 -9.66 -21.13
N ALA A 20 -4.66 -9.57 -22.44
CA ALA A 20 -3.61 -9.25 -23.42
C ALA A 20 -2.91 -7.89 -23.26
N ARG A 21 -3.43 -6.98 -22.43
CA ARG A 21 -2.91 -5.60 -22.25
C ARG A 21 -2.11 -5.41 -20.95
N GLY A 22 -1.76 -6.50 -20.27
CA GLY A 22 -1.07 -6.47 -18.98
C GLY A 22 -2.03 -6.27 -17.80
N ALA A 23 -1.52 -6.52 -16.59
CA ALA A 23 -2.31 -6.51 -15.36
C ALA A 23 -2.07 -5.24 -14.53
N THR A 24 -3.06 -4.87 -13.71
CA THR A 24 -2.97 -3.79 -12.73
C THR A 24 -2.91 -4.39 -11.33
N LEU A 25 -1.84 -4.07 -10.60
CA LEU A 25 -1.74 -4.30 -9.15
C LEU A 25 -2.26 -3.07 -8.42
N ARG A 26 -3.30 -3.24 -7.60
CA ARG A 26 -3.78 -2.23 -6.65
C ARG A 26 -3.31 -2.60 -5.25
N VAL A 27 -2.75 -1.63 -4.54
CA VAL A 27 -2.27 -1.76 -3.16
C VAL A 27 -3.05 -0.78 -2.31
N TYR A 28 -3.73 -1.29 -1.30
CA TYR A 28 -4.44 -0.50 -0.30
C TYR A 28 -3.68 -0.58 1.00
N VAL A 29 -3.39 0.57 1.61
CA VAL A 29 -2.71 0.69 2.89
C VAL A 29 -3.60 1.50 3.83
N GLU A 30 -3.75 1.01 5.05
CA GLU A 30 -4.51 1.70 6.10
C GLU A 30 -3.88 1.43 7.45
N ARG A 31 -4.01 2.39 8.36
CA ARG A 31 -3.61 2.30 9.76
C ARG A 31 -4.68 3.00 10.59
N PHE A 32 -5.06 2.39 11.70
CA PHE A 32 -5.89 3.06 12.70
C PHE A 32 -5.07 4.11 13.44
N GLU A 33 -5.67 5.28 13.67
CA GLU A 33 -5.12 6.33 14.52
C GLU A 33 -6.16 6.67 15.58
N ALA A 34 -5.76 6.60 16.85
CA ALA A 34 -6.65 6.95 17.96
C ALA A 34 -6.88 8.48 18.01
N PRO A 35 -7.98 8.97 18.60
CA PRO A 35 -8.25 10.41 18.69
C PRO A 35 -7.18 11.22 19.44
N SER A 36 -6.43 10.58 20.35
CA SER A 36 -5.30 11.19 21.06
C SER A 36 -3.99 11.18 20.27
N GLY A 37 -4.00 10.56 19.10
CA GLY A 37 -2.85 10.43 18.20
C GLY A 37 -2.79 11.54 17.17
N ALA A 38 -2.08 11.29 16.08
CA ALA A 38 -1.81 12.29 15.05
C ALA A 38 -2.87 12.29 13.94
N ILE A 39 -4.15 12.44 14.29
CA ILE A 39 -5.27 12.34 13.33
C ILE A 39 -5.27 13.46 12.26
N ASP A 40 -4.68 14.61 12.58
CA ASP A 40 -4.56 15.76 11.67
C ASP A 40 -3.29 15.72 10.82
N ALA A 41 -2.44 14.69 10.96
CA ALA A 41 -1.25 14.56 10.16
C ALA A 41 -1.60 14.32 8.68
N PRO A 42 -0.78 14.81 7.74
CA PRO A 42 -0.95 14.50 6.32
C PRO A 42 -0.95 12.98 6.09
N VAL A 43 -1.96 12.47 5.38
CA VAL A 43 -2.12 11.02 5.12
C VAL A 43 -0.88 10.39 4.49
N ALA A 44 -0.25 11.11 3.55
CA ALA A 44 0.98 10.64 2.89
C ALA A 44 2.13 10.43 3.88
N GLU A 45 2.26 11.29 4.90
CA GLU A 45 3.25 11.15 5.96
C GLU A 45 2.88 9.99 6.88
N ALA A 46 1.63 9.96 7.37
CA ALA A 46 1.13 8.94 8.28
C ALA A 46 1.27 7.51 7.70
N LEU A 47 1.11 7.35 6.38
CA LEU A 47 1.14 6.06 5.69
C LEU A 47 2.46 5.78 4.93
N SER A 48 3.46 6.67 5.01
CA SER A 48 4.71 6.54 4.24
C SER A 48 5.45 5.23 4.56
N ALA A 49 5.67 4.96 5.85
CA ALA A 49 6.34 3.74 6.30
C ALA A 49 5.57 2.47 5.90
N LEU A 50 4.23 2.51 5.99
CA LEU A 50 3.38 1.38 5.60
C LEU A 50 3.38 1.14 4.10
N SER A 51 3.44 2.21 3.30
CA SER A 51 3.54 2.15 1.83
C SER A 51 4.88 1.56 1.39
N ALA A 52 5.97 1.94 2.06
CA ALA A 52 7.29 1.35 1.82
C ALA A 52 7.31 -0.14 2.16
N ALA A 53 6.79 -0.52 3.33
CA ALA A 53 6.66 -1.92 3.73
C ALA A 53 5.79 -2.73 2.75
N ALA A 54 4.73 -2.14 2.19
CA ALA A 54 3.91 -2.78 1.18
C ALA A 54 4.69 -3.05 -0.12
N ALA A 55 5.49 -2.08 -0.57
CA ALA A 55 6.31 -2.23 -1.76
C ALA A 55 7.38 -3.32 -1.59
N GLU A 56 8.02 -3.36 -0.42
CA GLU A 56 9.02 -4.37 -0.06
C GLU A 56 8.41 -5.77 0.03
N ALA A 57 7.30 -5.92 0.77
CA ALA A 57 6.65 -7.21 0.98
C ALA A 57 6.18 -7.86 -0.34
N ALA A 58 5.75 -7.06 -1.31
CA ALA A 58 5.39 -7.55 -2.64
C ALA A 58 6.56 -7.58 -3.64
N ARG A 59 7.77 -7.12 -3.25
CA ARG A 59 8.96 -6.96 -4.10
C ARG A 59 8.64 -6.19 -5.39
N ILE A 60 7.92 -5.07 -5.27
CA ILE A 60 7.36 -4.34 -6.42
C ILE A 60 8.43 -3.91 -7.42
N VAL A 61 9.53 -3.33 -6.94
CA VAL A 61 10.63 -2.87 -7.82
C VAL A 61 11.19 -4.04 -8.62
N GLU A 62 11.50 -5.15 -7.95
CA GLU A 62 12.14 -6.31 -8.57
C GLU A 62 11.21 -7.09 -9.51
N ARG A 63 9.91 -7.13 -9.22
CA ARG A 63 8.93 -7.91 -10.00
C ARG A 63 8.28 -7.11 -11.12
N LEU A 64 8.12 -5.80 -10.95
CA LEU A 64 7.34 -4.94 -11.83
C LEU A 64 8.14 -3.80 -12.46
N ASP A 65 9.40 -3.60 -12.05
CA ASP A 65 10.26 -2.48 -12.46
C ASP A 65 9.57 -1.12 -12.25
N ARG A 66 8.94 -0.97 -11.07
CA ARG A 66 8.22 0.25 -10.67
C ARG A 66 8.74 0.74 -9.33
N THR A 67 9.19 1.99 -9.32
CA THR A 67 9.62 2.71 -8.11
C THR A 67 8.54 3.61 -7.52
N ALA A 68 7.46 3.87 -8.27
CA ALA A 68 6.33 4.68 -7.85
C ALA A 68 5.01 4.16 -8.46
N PRO A 69 3.86 4.35 -7.79
CA PRO A 69 2.56 4.02 -8.34
C PRO A 69 2.18 4.94 -9.50
N SER A 70 1.43 4.43 -10.47
CA SER A 70 0.90 5.24 -11.58
C SER A 70 -0.25 6.17 -11.15
N THR A 71 -0.92 5.87 -10.04
CA THR A 71 -2.05 6.66 -9.50
C THR A 71 -2.13 6.46 -7.99
N ILE A 72 -2.43 7.54 -7.26
CA ILE A 72 -2.66 7.56 -5.81
C ILE A 72 -4.04 8.18 -5.56
N THR A 73 -4.76 7.69 -4.56
CA THR A 73 -6.07 8.19 -4.12
C THR A 73 -6.11 8.22 -2.60
#